data_AF-A0A9D3LNH7-F1
#
_entry.id   AF-A0A9D3LNH7-F1
#
_cell.length_a   1.000
_cell.length_b   1.000
_cell.length_c   1.000
_cell.angle_alpha   90.00
_cell.angle_beta   90.00
_cell.angle_gamma   90.00
#
_symmetry.space_group_name_H-M   'P 1'
#
loop_
_entity.id
_entity.type
_entity.pdbx_description
1 polymer ?
#
loop_
_entity_poly.entity_id
_entity_poly.type
_entity_poly.pdbx_seq_one_letter_code
_entity_poly.pdbx_strand_id
1 'polypeptide(L)'
;MFPFFQKRTEKSVLRLKPDELISLVDLILSESELNSRSSAHGKKSLDPASCSLIQSRLPLLHSCCHGDLESVKKVSEYLINCTKKWGDSVMSKRCQSLLLQIYLHFPEVIQHVTLPDAALNSEGAAEGSTCKLDVLVHRLVTLLADGGDSKSAENRMSDANLACRKLAVSHPVLLLRHLPMIAALLHGRIHLNFQEFRQQNHLTFFSDVLAILELLQPLVFHADHQRALQDSLLSFIQVLQNFRKYSRQLSPFISKFVLFIQRYITHDAGAAVPYLQKHSDVLQGLSSENPDLVQLKSLLAGLTLPVRTGPSENSAEDRDADPSTGSLPLVSISASASLTAGDMTKYLKKISRGEAIEDVLEVLSEVDEKSRRSPEVIQYFINDLQRLMSSPEELCRNMAFSLTLRCIQNNPCMATEFLPTFMYCLGSGNFDVVQTALRNLPEYVLLCQEHADILLHKAFLVGIYGQIDTSSMISESMKVLHMEATT
;
A
#
# COMPACT_ATOMS: atom_id res chain seq x y z
N MET A 1 7.29 21.64 -4.61
CA MET A 1 8.60 21.41 -5.27
C MET A 1 9.51 20.65 -4.30
N PHE A 2 9.47 19.32 -4.33
CA PHE A 2 10.32 18.45 -3.50
C PHE A 2 11.77 18.53 -4.00
N PRO A 3 12.79 18.71 -3.12
CA PRO A 3 14.17 18.75 -3.57
C PRO A 3 14.61 17.32 -3.84
N PHE A 4 14.48 16.87 -5.09
CA PHE A 4 15.18 15.69 -5.56
C PHE A 4 16.67 15.82 -5.24
N PHE A 5 17.28 14.72 -4.82
CA PHE A 5 18.71 14.52 -4.87
C PHE A 5 19.24 14.88 -6.26
N GLN A 6 19.74 16.10 -6.36
CA GLN A 6 20.40 16.62 -7.53
C GLN A 6 21.80 16.00 -7.56
N LYS A 7 21.90 14.74 -8.02
CA LYS A 7 23.08 14.37 -8.81
C LYS A 7 23.12 15.40 -9.92
N ARG A 8 24.12 16.29 -9.87
CA ARG A 8 24.44 17.35 -10.85
C ARG A 8 23.67 17.13 -12.14
N THR A 9 22.61 17.92 -12.35
CA THR A 9 21.90 17.97 -13.62
C THR A 9 22.95 18.04 -14.72
N GLU A 10 22.99 17.03 -15.59
CA GLU A 10 23.84 17.08 -16.78
C GLU A 10 23.47 18.37 -17.50
N LYS A 11 24.41 19.31 -17.57
CA LYS A 11 24.14 20.66 -18.08
C LYS A 11 24.00 20.71 -19.60
N SER A 12 24.25 19.58 -20.27
CA SER A 12 24.23 19.43 -21.73
C SER A 12 23.16 18.42 -22.12
N VAL A 13 21.92 18.89 -22.20
CA VAL A 13 20.76 18.05 -22.52
C VAL A 13 20.13 18.52 -23.83
N LEU A 14 19.76 17.55 -24.67
CA LEU A 14 19.12 17.77 -25.95
C LEU A 14 17.64 18.09 -25.71
N ARG A 15 17.27 19.37 -25.85
CA ARG A 15 15.89 19.85 -25.66
C ARG A 15 15.05 19.55 -26.89
N LEU A 16 14.32 18.43 -26.85
CA LEU A 16 13.34 18.09 -27.88
C LEU A 16 12.02 18.84 -27.66
N LYS A 17 11.35 19.19 -28.76
CA LYS A 17 9.95 19.65 -28.71
C LYS A 17 9.03 18.47 -28.37
N PRO A 18 7.80 18.72 -27.88
CA PRO A 18 6.86 17.65 -27.55
C PRO A 18 6.60 16.67 -28.70
N ASP A 19 6.47 17.16 -29.94
CA ASP A 19 6.22 16.30 -31.12
C ASP A 19 7.44 15.45 -31.49
N GLU A 20 8.65 15.99 -31.29
CA GLU A 20 9.92 15.28 -31.50
C GLU A 20 10.12 14.20 -30.43
N LEU A 21 9.66 14.45 -29.20
CA LEU A 21 9.69 13.50 -28.11
C LEU A 21 8.73 12.32 -28.35
N ILE A 22 7.53 12.59 -28.87
CA ILE A 22 6.59 11.53 -29.30
C ILE A 22 7.20 10.71 -30.44
N SER A 23 7.81 11.37 -31.42
CA SER A 23 8.50 10.70 -32.53
C SER A 23 9.64 9.79 -32.04
N LEU A 24 10.39 10.23 -31.03
CA LEU A 24 11.43 9.40 -30.40
C LEU A 24 10.84 8.16 -29.73
N VAL A 25 9.69 8.29 -29.05
CA VAL A 25 8.98 7.16 -28.44
C VAL A 25 8.50 6.17 -29.50
N ASP A 26 7.94 6.66 -30.62
CA ASP A 26 7.55 5.81 -31.74
C ASP A 26 8.74 5.05 -32.36
N LEU A 27 9.90 5.70 -32.44
CA LEU A 27 11.14 5.05 -32.90
C LEU A 27 11.58 3.93 -31.94
N ILE A 28 11.55 4.17 -30.63
CA ILE A 28 11.89 3.17 -29.61
C ILE A 28 10.93 1.97 -29.69
N LEU A 29 9.63 2.22 -29.84
CA LEU A 29 8.62 1.16 -29.98
C LEU A 29 8.82 0.37 -31.29
N SER A 30 9.11 1.06 -32.39
CA SER A 30 9.39 0.43 -33.69
C SER A 30 10.67 -0.42 -33.66
N GLU A 31 11.72 0.07 -33.02
CA GLU A 31 12.99 -0.65 -32.83
C GLU A 31 12.77 -1.95 -32.04
N SER A 32 11.95 -1.88 -30.97
CA SER A 32 11.59 -3.06 -30.17
C SER A 32 10.76 -4.10 -30.97
N GLU A 33 10.00 -3.65 -31.97
CA GLU A 33 9.26 -4.54 -32.87
C GLU A 33 10.17 -5.29 -33.85
N LEU A 34 11.10 -4.58 -34.47
CA LEU A 34 12.04 -5.17 -35.40
C LEU A 34 12.93 -6.22 -34.73
N ASN A 35 13.34 -5.98 -33.48
CA ASN A 35 14.16 -6.93 -32.73
C ASN A 35 13.38 -8.22 -32.39
N SER A 36 12.09 -8.12 -32.07
CA SER A 36 11.25 -9.30 -31.78
C SER A 36 11.02 -10.22 -32.98
N ARG A 37 11.01 -9.66 -34.20
CA ARG A 37 10.82 -10.45 -35.44
C ARG A 37 12.05 -11.30 -35.77
N SER A 38 13.19 -11.04 -35.13
CA SER A 38 14.43 -11.82 -35.30
C SER A 38 14.45 -13.09 -34.42
N SER A 39 13.57 -13.17 -33.41
CA SER A 39 13.38 -14.31 -32.51
C SER A 39 12.20 -15.16 -33.02
N ALA A 40 12.50 -16.25 -33.73
CA ALA A 40 11.54 -17.02 -34.53
C ALA A 40 10.55 -17.92 -33.74
N HIS A 41 10.07 -17.50 -32.56
CA HIS A 41 9.08 -18.26 -31.80
C HIS A 41 7.86 -17.41 -31.42
N GLY A 42 6.74 -17.70 -32.10
CA GLY A 42 5.43 -17.08 -31.91
C GLY A 42 4.81 -17.39 -30.54
N LYS A 43 5.30 -16.76 -29.47
CA LYS A 43 4.60 -16.67 -28.20
C LYS A 43 3.95 -15.29 -28.06
N LYS A 44 2.71 -15.26 -27.56
CA LYS A 44 1.94 -14.05 -27.24
C LYS A 44 2.47 -13.29 -26.00
N SER A 45 3.70 -13.56 -25.54
CA SER A 45 4.35 -12.90 -24.41
C SER A 45 5.40 -11.89 -24.90
N LEU A 46 5.76 -10.92 -24.06
CA LEU A 46 6.90 -10.06 -24.36
C LEU A 46 8.16 -10.92 -24.44
N ASP A 47 9.01 -10.66 -25.45
CA ASP A 47 10.33 -11.24 -25.53
C ASP A 47 11.25 -10.47 -24.55
N PRO A 48 11.98 -11.12 -23.62
CA PRO A 48 12.95 -10.45 -22.75
C PRO A 48 13.97 -9.59 -23.52
N ALA A 49 14.28 -9.95 -24.78
CA ALA A 49 15.14 -9.15 -25.66
C ALA A 49 14.53 -7.79 -26.06
N SER A 50 13.21 -7.67 -26.07
CA SER A 50 12.51 -6.41 -26.34
C SER A 50 12.48 -5.50 -25.10
N CYS A 51 12.35 -6.08 -23.89
CA CYS A 51 12.46 -5.36 -22.62
C CYS A 51 13.86 -4.77 -22.40
N SER A 52 14.91 -5.54 -22.70
CA SER A 52 16.30 -5.09 -22.53
C SER A 52 16.66 -3.94 -23.50
N LEU A 53 16.10 -3.95 -24.72
CA LEU A 53 16.28 -2.87 -25.68
C LEU A 53 15.61 -1.58 -25.19
N ILE A 54 14.37 -1.67 -24.73
CA ILE A 54 13.64 -0.54 -24.14
C ILE A 54 14.44 0.05 -22.96
N GLN A 55 14.97 -0.81 -22.09
CA GLN A 55 15.82 -0.40 -20.97
C GLN A 55 17.11 0.31 -21.43
N SER A 56 17.73 -0.13 -22.53
CA SER A 56 18.95 0.48 -23.07
C SER A 56 18.74 1.89 -23.66
N ARG A 57 17.53 2.19 -24.15
CA ARG A 57 17.17 3.49 -24.75
C ARG A 57 16.60 4.48 -23.74
N LEU A 58 16.24 4.01 -22.56
CA LEU A 58 15.65 4.80 -21.49
C LEU A 58 16.55 5.96 -20.98
N PRO A 59 17.90 5.82 -20.88
CA PRO A 59 18.76 6.94 -20.51
C PRO A 59 18.70 8.11 -21.50
N LEU A 60 18.52 7.82 -22.79
CA LEU A 60 18.35 8.83 -23.82
C LEU A 60 17.01 9.56 -23.65
N LEU A 61 15.92 8.81 -23.48
CA LEU A 61 14.59 9.39 -23.22
C LEU A 61 14.61 10.25 -21.94
N HIS A 62 15.26 9.76 -20.88
CA HIS A 62 15.44 10.49 -19.64
C HIS A 62 16.22 11.80 -19.85
N SER A 63 17.32 11.76 -20.61
CA SER A 63 18.07 12.97 -20.96
C SER A 63 17.16 13.95 -21.68
N CYS A 64 16.45 13.53 -22.74
CA CYS A 64 15.57 14.40 -23.52
C CYS A 64 14.41 15.01 -22.72
N CYS A 65 13.85 14.29 -21.73
CA CYS A 65 12.79 14.82 -20.87
C CYS A 65 13.28 15.85 -19.85
N HIS A 66 14.58 15.94 -19.57
CA HIS A 66 15.20 16.92 -18.65
C HIS A 66 14.59 17.01 -17.24
N GLY A 67 13.83 16.01 -16.79
CA GLY A 67 13.03 16.10 -15.56
C GLY A 67 11.91 17.15 -15.61
N ASP A 68 11.54 17.62 -16.82
CA ASP A 68 10.35 18.44 -17.02
C ASP A 68 9.11 17.55 -16.97
N LEU A 69 8.33 17.73 -15.90
CA LEU A 69 7.15 16.94 -15.60
C LEU A 69 6.07 17.06 -16.70
N GLU A 70 5.99 18.21 -17.40
CA GLU A 70 5.07 18.38 -18.52
C GLU A 70 5.42 17.48 -19.71
N SER A 71 6.71 17.37 -20.03
CA SER A 71 7.22 16.50 -21.09
C SER A 71 7.00 15.02 -20.77
N VAL A 72 7.26 14.60 -19.52
CA VAL A 72 7.00 13.23 -19.08
C VAL A 72 5.51 12.90 -19.07
N LYS A 73 4.66 13.85 -18.64
CA LYS A 73 3.20 13.73 -18.68
C LYS A 73 2.70 13.48 -20.10
N LYS A 74 3.12 14.29 -21.08
CA LYS A 74 2.72 14.13 -22.49
C LYS A 74 3.12 12.78 -23.07
N VAL A 75 4.33 12.29 -22.78
CA VAL A 75 4.78 10.95 -23.20
C VAL A 75 3.92 9.85 -22.58
N SER A 76 3.60 9.98 -21.29
CA SER A 76 2.78 9.01 -20.57
C SER A 76 1.35 8.97 -21.10
N GLU A 77 0.74 10.13 -21.35
CA GLU A 77 -0.58 10.26 -21.98
C GLU A 77 -0.59 9.65 -23.40
N TYR A 78 0.47 9.87 -24.18
CA TYR A 78 0.62 9.27 -25.50
C TYR A 78 0.68 7.75 -25.43
N LEU A 79 1.48 7.18 -24.53
CA LEU A 79 1.61 5.72 -24.34
C LEU A 79 0.32 5.08 -23.83
N ILE A 80 -0.44 5.76 -22.97
CA ILE A 80 -1.76 5.30 -22.52
C ILE A 80 -2.74 5.29 -23.69
N ASN A 81 -2.74 6.34 -24.52
CA ASN A 81 -3.57 6.39 -25.72
C ASN A 81 -3.17 5.31 -26.72
N CYS A 82 -1.89 4.99 -26.85
CA CYS A 82 -1.42 3.86 -27.65
C CYS A 82 -1.91 2.53 -27.09
N THR A 83 -1.77 2.29 -25.79
CA THR A 83 -2.30 1.09 -25.10
C THR A 83 -3.80 0.90 -25.40
N LYS A 84 -4.58 1.98 -25.34
CA LYS A 84 -6.02 1.95 -25.68
C LYS A 84 -6.28 1.65 -27.16
N LYS A 85 -5.52 2.26 -28.08
CA LYS A 85 -5.65 2.04 -29.53
C LYS A 85 -5.31 0.61 -29.93
N TRP A 86 -4.31 0.01 -29.29
CA TRP A 86 -3.72 -1.27 -29.68
C TRP A 86 -4.25 -2.47 -28.88
N GLY A 87 -5.21 -2.29 -27.95
CA GLY A 87 -5.93 -3.37 -27.25
C GLY A 87 -5.01 -4.36 -26.53
N ASP A 88 -5.25 -5.67 -26.67
CA ASP A 88 -4.42 -6.75 -26.09
C ASP A 88 -3.23 -7.17 -26.98
N SER A 89 -2.84 -6.34 -27.94
CA SER A 89 -1.73 -6.67 -28.83
C SER A 89 -0.38 -6.67 -28.11
N VAL A 90 0.62 -7.31 -28.72
CA VAL A 90 2.02 -7.28 -28.25
C VAL A 90 2.55 -5.84 -28.18
N MET A 91 2.10 -4.95 -29.07
CA MET A 91 2.46 -3.52 -29.05
C MET A 91 1.91 -2.82 -27.81
N SER A 92 0.68 -3.14 -27.41
CA SER A 92 0.09 -2.61 -26.17
C SER A 92 0.90 -3.01 -24.94
N LYS A 93 1.31 -4.29 -24.85
CA LYS A 93 2.17 -4.75 -23.75
C LYS A 93 3.55 -4.07 -23.72
N ARG A 94 4.09 -3.67 -24.88
CA ARG A 94 5.34 -2.88 -24.95
C ARG A 94 5.15 -1.43 -24.53
N CYS A 95 4.03 -0.81 -24.92
CA CYS A 95 3.66 0.51 -24.44
C CYS A 95 3.53 0.50 -22.90
N GLN A 96 2.88 -0.54 -22.35
CA GLN A 96 2.77 -0.79 -20.91
C GLN A 96 4.14 -0.97 -20.25
N SER A 97 5.03 -1.77 -20.84
CA SER A 97 6.40 -1.98 -20.31
C SER A 97 7.21 -0.68 -20.30
N LEU A 98 7.19 0.09 -21.39
CA LEU A 98 7.86 1.39 -21.46
C LEU A 98 7.27 2.40 -20.46
N LEU A 99 5.93 2.42 -20.33
CA LEU A 99 5.24 3.27 -19.36
C LEU A 99 5.64 2.91 -17.92
N LEU A 100 5.74 1.62 -17.60
CA LEU A 100 6.22 1.14 -16.30
C LEU A 100 7.67 1.58 -16.05
N GLN A 101 8.55 1.48 -17.05
CA GLN A 101 9.94 1.92 -16.91
C GLN A 101 10.08 3.44 -16.74
N ILE A 102 9.24 4.23 -17.43
CA ILE A 102 9.16 5.69 -17.23
C ILE A 102 8.69 5.99 -15.81
N TYR A 103 7.67 5.31 -15.33
CA TYR A 103 7.18 5.44 -13.97
C TYR A 103 8.26 5.11 -12.93
N LEU A 104 9.01 4.01 -13.09
CA LEU A 104 10.12 3.66 -12.18
C LEU A 104 11.23 4.72 -12.16
N HIS A 105 11.35 5.57 -13.18
CA HIS A 105 12.30 6.69 -13.18
C HIS A 105 11.70 7.99 -12.69
N PHE A 106 10.41 8.23 -12.95
CA PHE A 106 9.65 9.40 -12.55
C PHE A 106 8.34 8.99 -11.87
N PRO A 107 8.39 8.60 -10.58
CA PRO A 107 7.22 8.12 -9.86
C PRO A 107 6.15 9.19 -9.68
N GLU A 108 6.55 10.46 -9.66
CA GLU A 108 5.67 11.65 -9.58
C GLU A 108 4.66 11.74 -10.74
N VAL A 109 4.89 11.02 -11.84
CA VAL A 109 3.98 10.97 -12.98
C VAL A 109 2.58 10.47 -12.58
N ILE A 110 2.50 9.61 -11.56
CA ILE A 110 1.21 9.09 -11.05
C ILE A 110 0.32 10.21 -10.49
N GLN A 111 0.90 11.30 -9.97
CA GLN A 111 0.11 12.44 -9.47
C GLN A 111 -0.67 13.16 -10.59
N HIS A 112 -0.26 12.95 -11.84
CA HIS A 112 -0.80 13.65 -13.00
C HIS A 112 -1.45 12.74 -14.04
N VAL A 113 -1.24 11.42 -13.94
CA VAL A 113 -1.67 10.44 -14.93
C VAL A 113 -2.10 9.15 -14.23
N THR A 114 -3.32 8.68 -14.52
CA THR A 114 -3.79 7.38 -14.05
C THR A 114 -3.21 6.26 -14.91
N LEU A 115 -2.30 5.48 -14.33
CA LEU A 115 -1.73 4.31 -15.00
C LEU A 115 -2.79 3.20 -15.15
N PRO A 116 -2.90 2.55 -16.32
CA PRO A 116 -3.76 1.38 -16.48
C PRO A 116 -3.29 0.22 -15.59
N ASP A 117 -4.20 -0.51 -14.94
CA ASP A 117 -3.87 -1.68 -14.11
C ASP A 117 -3.01 -2.71 -14.88
N ALA A 118 -3.30 -2.90 -16.18
CA ALA A 118 -2.52 -3.77 -17.05
C ALA A 118 -1.04 -3.36 -17.21
N ALA A 119 -0.70 -2.08 -17.03
CA ALA A 119 0.69 -1.61 -17.06
C ALA A 119 1.45 -1.90 -15.76
N LEU A 120 0.76 -1.94 -14.62
CA LEU A 120 1.31 -2.33 -13.33
C LEU A 120 1.53 -3.86 -13.24
N ASN A 121 0.80 -4.61 -14.06
CA ASN A 121 0.85 -6.07 -14.16
C ASN A 121 1.88 -6.60 -15.16
N SER A 122 2.75 -5.74 -15.70
CA SER A 122 3.76 -6.18 -16.67
C SER A 122 4.84 -6.99 -15.98
N GLU A 123 5.10 -8.20 -16.49
CA GLU A 123 6.14 -9.17 -16.06
C GLU A 123 7.56 -8.54 -15.89
N GLY A 124 7.78 -7.33 -16.39
CA GLY A 124 9.02 -6.55 -16.24
C GLY A 124 9.16 -5.73 -14.95
N ALA A 125 8.19 -5.78 -14.02
CA ALA A 125 8.28 -5.06 -12.74
C ALA A 125 9.42 -5.60 -11.86
N ALA A 126 9.64 -6.92 -11.84
CA ALA A 126 10.65 -7.56 -11.00
C ALA A 126 12.10 -7.41 -11.53
N GLU A 127 12.28 -7.36 -12.85
CA GLU A 127 13.60 -7.33 -13.51
C GLU A 127 14.01 -5.94 -14.02
N GLY A 128 13.16 -4.93 -13.78
CA GLY A 128 13.39 -3.56 -14.23
C GLY A 128 14.64 -2.90 -13.64
N SER A 129 15.13 -1.90 -14.37
CA SER A 129 16.24 -1.01 -13.99
C SER A 129 16.20 -0.49 -12.53
N THR A 130 17.37 -0.05 -12.03
CA THR A 130 17.49 0.55 -10.70
C THR A 130 16.66 1.83 -10.59
N CYS A 131 15.59 1.81 -9.79
CA CYS A 131 14.82 3.00 -9.46
C CYS A 131 15.51 3.76 -8.33
N LYS A 132 15.56 5.10 -8.39
CA LYS A 132 16.16 5.91 -7.32
C LYS A 132 15.41 5.73 -5.98
N LEU A 133 14.10 5.47 -6.04
CA LEU A 133 13.30 5.18 -4.86
C LEU A 133 13.57 3.77 -4.30
N ASP A 134 14.21 2.85 -5.04
CA ASP A 134 14.52 1.50 -4.52
C ASP A 134 15.44 1.59 -3.30
N VAL A 135 16.39 2.54 -3.28
CA VAL A 135 17.26 2.80 -2.12
C VAL A 135 16.44 3.30 -0.93
N LEU A 136 15.43 4.14 -1.17
CA LEU A 136 14.58 4.68 -0.12
C LEU A 136 13.68 3.60 0.46
N VAL A 137 13.01 2.81 -0.38
CA VAL A 137 12.19 1.67 0.05
C VAL A 137 13.03 0.65 0.79
N HIS A 138 14.23 0.33 0.29
CA HIS A 138 15.17 -0.57 0.97
C HIS A 138 15.45 -0.08 2.38
N ARG A 139 15.84 1.19 2.52
CA ARG A 139 16.16 1.80 3.79
C ARG A 139 14.97 1.87 4.74
N LEU A 140 13.79 2.26 4.26
CA LEU A 140 12.57 2.31 5.08
C LEU A 140 12.20 0.92 5.62
N VAL A 141 12.30 -0.11 4.77
CA VAL A 141 12.04 -1.49 5.19
C VAL A 141 13.10 -2.00 6.17
N THR A 142 14.38 -1.64 5.99
CA THR A 142 15.44 -1.98 6.95
C THR A 142 15.23 -1.27 8.29
N LEU A 143 14.84 0.02 8.28
CA LEU A 143 14.51 0.79 9.49
C LEU A 143 13.29 0.22 10.22
N LEU A 144 12.26 -0.21 9.47
CA LEU A 144 11.09 -0.88 10.02
C LEU A 144 11.47 -2.20 10.71
N ALA A 145 12.51 -2.86 10.22
CA ALA A 145 13.01 -4.11 10.75
C ALA A 145 14.01 -3.94 11.92
N ASP A 146 14.48 -2.72 12.19
CA ASP A 146 15.47 -2.45 13.23
C ASP A 146 14.83 -2.47 14.63
N GLY A 147 15.14 -3.49 15.43
CA GLY A 147 14.56 -3.70 16.77
C GLY A 147 15.39 -3.02 17.85
N GLY A 148 15.34 -1.69 17.91
CA GLY A 148 16.05 -0.90 18.92
C GLY A 148 15.21 -0.60 20.16
N ASP A 149 15.76 -0.79 21.36
CA ASP A 149 15.07 -0.59 22.66
C ASP A 149 14.92 0.89 23.09
N SER A 150 15.28 1.86 22.24
CA SER A 150 15.20 3.28 22.60
C SER A 150 13.88 3.89 22.13
N LYS A 151 13.29 4.81 22.91
CA LYS A 151 12.09 5.57 22.51
C LYS A 151 12.27 6.30 21.16
N SER A 152 13.49 6.75 20.88
CA SER A 152 13.84 7.34 19.57
C SER A 152 13.90 6.32 18.43
N ALA A 153 14.18 5.05 18.70
CA ALA A 153 14.10 3.98 17.70
C ALA A 153 12.64 3.62 17.42
N GLU A 154 11.81 3.50 18.45
CA GLU A 154 10.37 3.25 18.29
C GLU A 154 9.68 4.32 17.44
N ASN A 155 9.98 5.62 17.68
CA ASN A 155 9.45 6.71 16.85
C ASN A 155 9.92 6.60 15.39
N ARG A 156 11.19 6.25 15.16
CA ARG A 156 11.70 6.07 13.78
C ARG A 156 11.06 4.87 13.09
N MET A 157 10.77 3.81 13.82
CA MET A 157 10.05 2.64 13.30
C MET A 157 8.60 3.01 12.94
N SER A 158 7.91 3.79 13.79
CA SER A 158 6.55 4.25 13.49
C SER A 158 6.49 5.15 12.27
N ASP A 159 7.46 6.06 12.13
CA ASP A 159 7.55 6.93 10.95
C ASP A 159 7.86 6.11 9.68
N ALA A 160 8.76 5.13 9.78
CA ALA A 160 9.07 4.22 8.68
C ALA A 160 7.87 3.35 8.28
N ASN A 161 7.08 2.87 9.25
CA ASN A 161 5.84 2.14 8.99
C ASN A 161 4.83 3.02 8.24
N LEU A 162 4.65 4.26 8.70
CA LEU A 162 3.71 5.19 8.10
C LEU A 162 4.11 5.57 6.66
N ALA A 163 5.40 5.83 6.44
CA ALA A 163 5.94 6.03 5.10
C ALA A 163 5.75 4.79 4.21
N CYS A 164 6.02 3.58 4.71
CA CYS A 164 5.78 2.34 3.97
C CYS A 164 4.29 2.16 3.60
N ARG A 165 3.36 2.46 4.51
CA ARG A 165 1.92 2.40 4.22
C ARG A 165 1.51 3.43 3.17
N LYS A 166 2.03 4.66 3.25
CA LYS A 166 1.78 5.69 2.24
C LYS A 166 2.34 5.28 0.87
N LEU A 167 3.54 4.69 0.83
CA LEU A 167 4.14 4.14 -0.38
C LEU A 167 3.35 2.96 -0.93
N ALA A 168 2.77 2.11 -0.09
CA ALA A 168 1.94 0.98 -0.53
C ALA A 168 0.71 1.45 -1.30
N VAL A 169 0.10 2.54 -0.85
CA VAL A 169 -1.05 3.15 -1.51
C VAL A 169 -0.65 3.94 -2.76
N SER A 170 0.39 4.77 -2.66
CA SER A 170 0.73 5.73 -3.71
C SER A 170 1.55 5.10 -4.84
N HIS A 171 2.39 4.13 -4.48
CA HIS A 171 3.40 3.50 -5.35
C HIS A 171 3.53 1.99 -5.10
N PRO A 172 2.44 1.19 -5.20
CA PRO A 172 2.42 -0.21 -4.80
C PRO A 172 3.51 -1.07 -5.45
N VAL A 173 3.81 -0.82 -6.73
CA VAL A 173 4.83 -1.56 -7.48
C VAL A 173 6.22 -1.45 -6.86
N LEU A 174 6.58 -0.31 -6.25
CA LEU A 174 7.90 -0.15 -5.63
C LEU A 174 8.08 -1.07 -4.42
N LEU A 175 7.02 -1.26 -3.63
CA LEU A 175 7.08 -2.20 -2.50
C LEU A 175 6.97 -3.66 -2.94
N LEU A 176 6.20 -3.96 -3.99
CA LEU A 176 6.10 -5.32 -4.54
C LEU A 176 7.45 -5.83 -5.08
N ARG A 177 8.28 -4.95 -5.65
CA ARG A 177 9.65 -5.27 -6.07
C ARG A 177 10.56 -5.66 -4.89
N HIS A 178 10.29 -5.10 -3.71
CA HIS A 178 11.06 -5.33 -2.48
C HIS A 178 10.47 -6.45 -1.62
N LEU A 179 9.35 -7.05 -2.04
CA LEU A 179 8.71 -8.15 -1.34
C LEU A 179 9.66 -9.35 -1.06
N PRO A 180 10.55 -9.78 -1.98
CA PRO A 180 11.51 -10.85 -1.68
C PRO A 180 12.45 -10.48 -0.51
N MET A 181 12.86 -9.21 -0.42
CA MET A 181 13.69 -8.74 0.68
C MET A 181 12.91 -8.70 1.99
N ILE A 182 11.65 -8.26 1.96
CA ILE A 182 10.75 -8.30 3.12
C ILE A 182 10.59 -9.74 3.63
N ALA A 183 10.37 -10.70 2.71
CA ALA A 183 10.27 -12.12 3.04
C ALA A 183 11.55 -12.64 3.72
N ALA A 184 12.73 -12.29 3.19
CA ALA A 184 14.01 -12.67 3.78
C ALA A 184 14.22 -12.08 5.18
N LEU A 185 13.81 -10.82 5.40
CA LEU A 185 13.87 -10.18 6.71
C LEU A 185 12.93 -10.83 7.72
N LEU A 186 11.70 -11.20 7.31
CA LEU A 186 10.79 -11.97 8.16
C LEU A 186 11.39 -13.32 8.52
N HIS A 187 11.95 -14.02 7.53
CA HIS A 187 12.54 -15.35 7.72
C HIS A 187 13.68 -15.35 8.73
N GLY A 188 14.57 -14.34 8.67
CA GLY A 188 15.70 -14.21 9.60
C GLY A 188 15.33 -14.08 11.08
N ARG A 189 14.06 -13.83 11.42
CA ARG A 189 13.59 -13.58 12.80
C ARG A 189 12.86 -14.77 13.43
N ILE A 190 12.63 -15.84 12.67
CA ILE A 190 11.82 -16.99 13.10
C ILE A 190 12.52 -17.83 14.18
N HIS A 191 13.86 -17.80 14.19
CA HIS A 191 14.70 -18.57 15.10
C HIS A 191 14.91 -17.91 16.47
N LEU A 192 14.40 -16.69 16.68
CA LEU A 192 14.60 -15.95 17.93
C LEU A 192 13.76 -16.53 19.08
N ASN A 193 14.27 -16.41 20.30
CA ASN A 193 13.53 -16.82 21.50
C ASN A 193 12.37 -15.83 21.77
N PHE A 194 11.30 -16.29 22.43
CA PHE A 194 10.13 -15.42 22.68
C PHE A 194 10.46 -14.16 23.50
N GLN A 195 11.44 -14.24 24.41
CA GLN A 195 11.89 -13.09 25.21
C GLN A 195 12.56 -12.03 24.33
N GLU A 196 13.45 -12.44 23.43
CA GLU A 196 14.11 -11.55 22.45
C GLU A 196 13.11 -11.03 21.42
N PHE A 197 12.20 -11.90 20.96
CA PHE A 197 11.11 -11.57 20.06
C PHE A 197 10.23 -10.44 20.60
N ARG A 198 9.98 -10.46 21.93
CA ARG A 198 9.19 -9.44 22.61
C ARG A 198 10.00 -8.18 22.93
N GLN A 199 11.23 -8.32 23.43
CA GLN A 199 12.05 -7.18 23.84
C GLN A 199 12.35 -6.26 22.66
N GLN A 200 12.72 -6.83 21.51
CA GLN A 200 13.06 -6.06 20.30
C GLN A 200 11.84 -5.73 19.41
N ASN A 201 10.62 -5.82 19.96
CA ASN A 201 9.38 -5.48 19.26
C ASN A 201 9.17 -6.21 17.91
N HIS A 202 9.72 -7.41 17.70
CA HIS A 202 9.60 -8.12 16.41
C HIS A 202 8.14 -8.45 16.06
N LEU A 203 7.25 -8.64 17.04
CA LEU A 203 5.82 -8.81 16.76
C LEU A 203 5.20 -7.59 16.06
N THR A 204 5.70 -6.38 16.35
CA THR A 204 5.23 -5.15 15.68
C THR A 204 5.65 -5.15 14.22
N PHE A 205 6.91 -5.51 13.91
CA PHE A 205 7.39 -5.68 12.54
C PHE A 205 6.52 -6.65 11.73
N PHE A 206 6.20 -7.82 12.29
CA PHE A 206 5.32 -8.80 11.64
C PHE A 206 3.91 -8.24 11.39
N SER A 207 3.37 -7.51 12.36
CA SER A 207 2.05 -6.87 12.25
C SER A 207 2.04 -5.74 11.22
N ASP A 208 3.13 -4.98 11.12
CA ASP A 208 3.29 -3.88 10.17
C ASP A 208 3.45 -4.39 8.75
N VAL A 209 4.26 -5.42 8.54
CA VAL A 209 4.37 -6.07 7.22
C VAL A 209 3.03 -6.65 6.79
N LEU A 210 2.28 -7.30 7.68
CA LEU A 210 0.94 -7.81 7.35
C LEU A 210 0.00 -6.67 6.93
N ALA A 211 0.03 -5.53 7.61
CA ALA A 211 -0.76 -4.35 7.25
C ALA A 211 -0.34 -3.75 5.90
N ILE A 212 0.96 -3.72 5.59
CA ILE A 212 1.47 -3.29 4.28
C ILE A 212 0.97 -4.24 3.18
N LEU A 213 1.06 -5.55 3.39
CA LEU A 213 0.53 -6.55 2.44
C LEU A 213 -0.97 -6.40 2.23
N GLU A 214 -1.72 -6.05 3.29
CA GLU A 214 -3.15 -5.77 3.20
C GLU A 214 -3.47 -4.56 2.29
N LEU A 215 -2.66 -3.49 2.38
CA LEU A 215 -2.79 -2.30 1.52
C LEU A 215 -2.37 -2.56 0.06
N LEU A 216 -1.49 -3.52 -0.18
CA LEU A 216 -1.05 -3.91 -1.53
C LEU A 216 -2.07 -4.79 -2.28
N GLN A 217 -3.22 -5.09 -1.68
CA GLN A 217 -4.29 -5.81 -2.36
C GLN A 217 -4.97 -4.94 -3.42
N PRO A 218 -5.38 -5.52 -4.57
CA PRO A 218 -5.24 -6.93 -4.97
C PRO A 218 -3.89 -7.29 -5.61
N LEU A 219 -3.02 -6.30 -5.87
CA LEU A 219 -1.81 -6.46 -6.68
C LEU A 219 -0.83 -7.52 -6.15
N VAL A 220 -0.77 -7.69 -4.83
CA VAL A 220 0.09 -8.69 -4.19
C VAL A 220 -0.26 -10.14 -4.56
N PHE A 221 -1.49 -10.40 -5.01
CA PHE A 221 -1.96 -11.74 -5.34
C PHE A 221 -1.63 -12.19 -6.77
N HIS A 222 -1.02 -11.31 -7.59
CA HIS A 222 -0.62 -11.65 -8.95
C HIS A 222 0.49 -12.71 -9.00
N ALA A 223 0.49 -13.52 -10.07
CA ALA A 223 1.39 -14.66 -10.27
C ALA A 223 2.89 -14.30 -10.10
N ASP A 224 3.28 -13.10 -10.55
CA ASP A 224 4.68 -12.63 -10.50
C ASP A 224 5.22 -12.50 -9.07
N HIS A 225 4.35 -12.19 -8.11
CA HIS A 225 4.71 -11.96 -6.71
C HIS A 225 4.42 -13.17 -5.82
N GLN A 226 3.81 -14.24 -6.35
CA GLN A 226 3.34 -15.37 -5.53
C GLN A 226 4.45 -16.07 -4.75
N ARG A 227 5.65 -16.22 -5.32
CA ARG A 227 6.76 -16.85 -4.58
C ARG A 227 7.13 -16.05 -3.34
N ALA A 228 7.40 -14.75 -3.51
CA ALA A 228 7.78 -13.86 -2.42
C ALA A 228 6.66 -13.67 -1.39
N LEU A 229 5.39 -13.66 -1.84
CA LEU A 229 4.24 -13.66 -0.95
C LEU A 229 4.17 -14.96 -0.13
N GLN A 230 4.29 -16.13 -0.77
CA GLN A 230 4.28 -17.42 -0.10
C GLN A 230 5.43 -17.58 0.90
N ASP A 231 6.62 -17.04 0.61
CA ASP A 231 7.75 -17.03 1.54
C ASP A 231 7.48 -16.12 2.76
N SER A 232 6.80 -14.99 2.55
CA SER A 232 6.35 -14.10 3.63
C SER A 232 5.29 -14.77 4.51
N LEU A 233 4.28 -15.39 3.89
CA LEU A 233 3.22 -16.13 4.59
C LEU A 233 3.78 -17.33 5.35
N LEU A 234 4.79 -18.02 4.81
CA LEU A 234 5.47 -19.11 5.49
C LEU A 234 6.12 -18.62 6.77
N SER A 235 6.76 -17.45 6.71
CA SER A 235 7.37 -16.82 7.88
C SER A 235 6.34 -16.50 8.96
N PHE A 236 5.15 -16.04 8.58
CA PHE A 236 4.05 -15.84 9.53
C PHE A 236 3.56 -17.15 10.15
N ILE A 237 3.37 -18.20 9.35
CA ILE A 237 2.93 -19.52 9.82
C ILE A 237 3.94 -20.11 10.80
N GLN A 238 5.24 -20.00 10.51
CA GLN A 238 6.32 -20.51 11.36
C GLN A 238 6.39 -19.76 12.70
N VAL A 239 6.23 -18.43 12.72
CA VAL A 239 6.15 -17.67 13.98
C VAL A 239 4.94 -18.07 14.81
N LEU A 240 3.78 -18.23 14.17
CA LEU A 240 2.58 -18.72 14.84
C LEU A 240 2.76 -20.14 15.40
N GLN A 241 3.53 -20.99 14.72
CA GLN A 241 3.87 -22.33 15.19
C GLN A 241 4.83 -22.31 16.37
N ASN A 242 5.89 -21.50 16.32
CA ASN A 242 6.91 -21.44 17.38
C ASN A 242 6.36 -20.86 18.68
N PHE A 243 5.39 -19.94 18.59
CA PHE A 243 4.84 -19.23 19.75
C PHE A 243 3.39 -19.61 20.09
N ARG A 244 2.93 -20.81 19.69
CA ARG A 244 1.59 -21.35 20.02
C ARG A 244 1.19 -21.17 21.49
N LYS A 245 2.13 -21.41 22.41
CA LYS A 245 1.92 -21.25 23.87
C LYS A 245 1.54 -19.83 24.31
N TYR A 246 1.77 -18.82 23.48
CA TYR A 246 1.46 -17.41 23.74
C TYR A 246 0.28 -16.89 22.89
N SER A 247 -0.61 -17.79 22.44
CA SER A 247 -1.76 -17.50 21.55
C SER A 247 -2.59 -16.27 21.94
N ARG A 248 -2.78 -15.99 23.23
CA ARG A 248 -3.53 -14.81 23.70
C ARG A 248 -2.92 -13.49 23.26
N GLN A 249 -1.58 -13.38 23.20
CA GLN A 249 -0.89 -12.17 22.75
C GLN A 249 -0.89 -12.06 21.23
N LEU A 250 -0.95 -13.20 20.54
CA LEU A 250 -0.99 -13.27 19.07
C LEU A 250 -2.40 -13.17 18.49
N SER A 251 -3.45 -13.23 19.32
CA SER A 251 -4.85 -13.24 18.88
C SER A 251 -5.23 -12.11 17.88
N PRO A 252 -4.82 -10.82 18.09
CA PRO A 252 -5.08 -9.77 17.11
C PRO A 252 -4.36 -10.01 15.78
N PHE A 253 -3.13 -10.51 15.83
CA PHE A 253 -2.33 -10.84 14.65
C PHE A 253 -2.92 -12.04 13.89
N ILE A 254 -3.35 -13.10 14.59
CA ILE A 254 -4.03 -14.27 14.00
C ILE A 254 -5.31 -13.84 13.29
N SER A 255 -6.11 -12.97 13.92
CA SER A 255 -7.38 -12.50 13.33
C SER A 255 -7.14 -11.75 12.01
N LYS A 256 -6.16 -10.84 11.98
CA LYS A 256 -5.77 -10.14 10.74
C LYS A 256 -5.19 -11.07 9.69
N PHE A 257 -4.36 -12.02 10.10
CA PHE A 257 -3.77 -13.01 9.20
C PHE A 257 -4.85 -13.87 8.54
N VAL A 258 -5.84 -14.34 9.31
CA VAL A 258 -6.98 -15.11 8.76
C VAL A 258 -7.77 -14.29 7.76
N LEU A 259 -8.06 -13.02 8.06
CA LEU A 259 -8.75 -12.12 7.13
C LEU A 259 -7.95 -11.94 5.83
N PHE A 260 -6.63 -11.76 5.93
CA PHE A 260 -5.74 -11.68 4.76
C PHE A 260 -5.80 -12.95 3.91
N ILE A 261 -5.74 -14.13 4.53
CA ILE A 261 -5.83 -15.41 3.82
C ILE A 261 -7.20 -15.60 3.15
N GLN A 262 -8.30 -15.17 3.78
CA GLN A 262 -9.62 -15.21 3.15
C GLN A 262 -9.68 -14.35 1.89
N ARG A 263 -9.08 -13.16 1.92
CA ARG A 263 -8.98 -12.29 0.73
C ARG A 263 -8.10 -12.91 -0.35
N TYR A 264 -7.01 -13.58 0.03
CA TYR A 264 -6.16 -14.31 -0.91
C TYR A 264 -6.93 -15.43 -1.64
N ILE A 265 -7.70 -16.25 -0.91
CA ILE A 265 -8.53 -17.31 -1.52
C ILE A 265 -9.60 -16.72 -2.45
N THR A 266 -10.20 -15.58 -2.07
CA THR A 266 -11.24 -14.92 -2.86
C THR A 266 -10.70 -14.41 -4.19
N HIS A 267 -9.43 -13.95 -4.22
CA HIS A 267 -8.79 -13.43 -5.42
C HIS A 267 -8.16 -14.52 -6.30
N ASP A 268 -7.42 -15.47 -5.71
CA ASP A 268 -6.78 -16.58 -6.42
C ASP A 268 -6.83 -17.90 -5.61
N ALA A 269 -7.98 -18.57 -5.69
CA ALA A 269 -8.16 -19.88 -5.05
C ALA A 269 -7.21 -20.95 -5.61
N GLY A 270 -6.82 -20.85 -6.89
CA GLY A 270 -6.01 -21.85 -7.59
C GLY A 270 -4.59 -21.95 -7.01
N ALA A 271 -3.99 -20.82 -6.66
CA ALA A 271 -2.69 -20.80 -5.99
C ALA A 271 -2.78 -20.86 -4.46
N ALA A 272 -3.80 -20.23 -3.85
CA ALA A 272 -3.91 -20.12 -2.40
C ALA A 272 -4.22 -21.46 -1.72
N VAL A 273 -5.21 -22.21 -2.22
CA VAL A 273 -5.65 -23.48 -1.61
C VAL A 273 -4.53 -24.53 -1.53
N PRO A 274 -3.81 -24.87 -2.62
CA PRO A 274 -2.77 -25.91 -2.55
C PRO A 274 -1.60 -25.51 -1.65
N TYR A 275 -1.30 -24.21 -1.54
CA TYR A 275 -0.29 -23.70 -0.61
C TYR A 275 -0.75 -23.87 0.85
N LEU A 276 -1.98 -23.46 1.18
CA LEU A 276 -2.52 -23.53 2.54
C LEU A 276 -2.72 -24.97 3.03
N GLN A 277 -3.08 -25.89 2.13
CA GLN A 277 -3.20 -27.31 2.46
C GLN A 277 -1.89 -27.92 2.98
N LYS A 278 -0.72 -27.45 2.52
CA LYS A 278 0.59 -27.90 3.01
C LYS A 278 0.84 -27.56 4.48
N HIS A 279 0.12 -26.56 5.02
CA HIS A 279 0.28 -26.05 6.37
C HIS A 279 -1.01 -26.19 7.21
N SER A 280 -1.93 -27.06 6.78
CA SER A 280 -3.23 -27.25 7.41
C SER A 280 -3.13 -27.76 8.85
N ASP A 281 -2.10 -28.55 9.16
CA ASP A 281 -1.80 -29.06 10.51
C ASP A 281 -1.51 -27.93 11.50
N VAL A 282 -0.76 -26.90 11.06
CA VAL A 282 -0.46 -25.72 11.87
C VAL A 282 -1.70 -24.89 12.11
N LEU A 283 -2.51 -24.67 11.07
CA LEU A 283 -3.77 -23.93 11.17
C LEU A 283 -4.79 -24.64 12.05
N GLN A 284 -4.86 -25.98 11.99
CA GLN A 284 -5.73 -26.78 12.85
C GLN A 284 -5.30 -26.71 14.33
N GLY A 285 -3.99 -26.75 14.59
CA GLY A 285 -3.44 -26.51 15.93
C GLY A 285 -3.85 -25.15 16.49
N LEU A 286 -3.71 -24.09 15.70
CA LEU A 286 -4.10 -22.73 16.10
C LEU A 286 -5.62 -22.59 16.36
N SER A 287 -6.44 -23.30 15.59
CA SER A 287 -7.90 -23.32 15.79
C SER A 287 -8.32 -24.04 17.06
N SER A 288 -7.55 -25.05 17.51
CA SER A 288 -7.83 -25.77 18.76
C SER A 288 -7.50 -24.92 19.99
N GLU A 289 -6.45 -24.09 19.90
CA GLU A 289 -5.99 -23.20 20.97
C GLU A 289 -6.78 -21.88 21.04
N ASN A 290 -7.49 -21.52 19.96
CA ASN A 290 -8.31 -20.29 19.87
C ASN A 290 -9.75 -20.62 19.45
N PRO A 291 -10.59 -21.16 20.36
CA PRO A 291 -11.94 -21.61 20.02
C PRO A 291 -12.87 -20.48 19.56
N ASP A 292 -12.56 -19.23 19.91
CA ASP A 292 -13.35 -18.03 19.62
C ASP A 292 -13.22 -17.54 18.17
N LEU A 293 -12.21 -18.00 17.43
CA LEU A 293 -11.97 -17.62 16.04
C LEU A 293 -12.81 -18.45 15.06
N VAL A 294 -14.12 -18.14 15.01
CA VAL A 294 -15.07 -18.78 14.08
C VAL A 294 -14.61 -18.70 12.62
N GLN A 295 -13.96 -17.60 12.24
CA GLN A 295 -13.42 -17.38 10.90
C GLN A 295 -12.34 -18.41 10.51
N LEU A 296 -11.48 -18.80 11.46
CA LEU A 296 -10.44 -19.81 11.22
C LEU A 296 -11.05 -21.20 11.05
N LYS A 297 -12.08 -21.55 11.83
CA LYS A 297 -12.85 -22.79 11.67
C LYS A 297 -13.54 -22.87 10.31
N SER A 298 -14.14 -21.76 9.87
CA SER A 298 -14.78 -21.67 8.55
C SER A 298 -13.78 -21.79 7.40
N LEU A 299 -12.58 -21.20 7.55
CA LEU A 299 -11.49 -21.32 6.59
C LEU A 299 -11.00 -22.77 6.47
N LEU A 300 -10.77 -23.43 7.61
CA LEU A 300 -10.31 -24.82 7.65
C LEU A 300 -11.33 -25.78 7.00
N ALA A 301 -12.63 -25.57 7.24
CA ALA A 301 -13.68 -26.36 6.58
C ALA A 301 -13.64 -26.24 5.05
N GLY A 302 -13.33 -25.04 4.52
CA GLY A 302 -13.14 -24.81 3.09
C GLY A 302 -11.88 -25.47 2.50
N LEU A 303 -10.80 -25.56 3.28
CA LEU A 303 -9.53 -26.17 2.85
C LEU A 303 -9.55 -27.70 2.85
N THR A 304 -10.41 -28.33 3.65
CA THR A 304 -10.55 -29.79 3.77
C THR A 304 -11.34 -30.46 2.64
N LEU A 305 -11.98 -29.69 1.76
CA LEU A 305 -12.65 -30.23 0.59
C LEU A 305 -11.61 -30.60 -0.49
N PRO A 306 -11.62 -31.82 -1.04
CA PRO A 306 -10.63 -32.23 -2.04
C PRO A 306 -10.80 -31.39 -3.31
N VAL A 307 -9.78 -30.60 -3.63
CA VAL A 307 -9.62 -30.02 -4.96
C VAL A 307 -9.39 -31.19 -5.90
N ARG A 308 -10.32 -31.47 -6.82
CA ARG A 308 -10.12 -32.43 -7.90
C ARG A 308 -8.99 -31.94 -8.81
N THR A 309 -7.75 -32.24 -8.45
CA THR A 309 -6.61 -32.21 -9.36
C THR A 309 -6.71 -33.45 -10.24
N GLY A 310 -7.17 -33.32 -11.47
CA GLY A 310 -7.14 -34.43 -12.43
C GLY A 310 -5.74 -34.58 -13.05
N PRO A 311 -5.16 -35.79 -13.01
CA PRO A 311 -4.41 -36.25 -14.17
C PRO A 311 -4.81 -37.67 -14.61
N SER A 312 -4.63 -37.88 -15.93
CA SER A 312 -4.53 -39.15 -16.68
C SER A 312 -5.78 -39.79 -17.30
N GLU A 313 -5.80 -39.68 -18.64
CA GLU A 313 -5.99 -40.71 -19.67
C GLU A 313 -7.04 -41.83 -19.52
N ASN A 314 -7.91 -41.88 -20.54
CA ASN A 314 -8.55 -43.03 -21.19
C ASN A 314 -9.72 -43.77 -20.49
N SER A 315 -10.95 -43.39 -20.85
CA SER A 315 -11.84 -44.29 -21.61
C SER A 315 -13.01 -43.50 -22.21
N ALA A 316 -13.35 -43.85 -23.45
CA ALA A 316 -14.42 -43.28 -24.25
C ALA A 316 -15.80 -43.64 -23.68
N GLU A 317 -16.74 -42.71 -23.71
CA GLU A 317 -17.99 -42.80 -24.51
C GLU A 317 -18.90 -41.58 -24.26
N ASP A 318 -19.50 -41.11 -25.36
CA ASP A 318 -20.35 -39.93 -25.49
C ASP A 318 -21.49 -39.81 -24.47
N ARG A 319 -21.71 -38.59 -23.98
CA ARG A 319 -23.04 -37.93 -24.00
C ARG A 319 -22.98 -36.45 -23.59
N ASP A 320 -23.74 -35.65 -24.33
CA ASP A 320 -23.89 -34.20 -24.29
C ASP A 320 -24.09 -33.58 -22.89
N ALA A 321 -23.29 -32.56 -22.56
CA ALA A 321 -23.64 -31.53 -21.57
C ALA A 321 -22.78 -30.26 -21.79
N ASP A 322 -23.44 -29.11 -21.80
CA ASP A 322 -22.94 -27.74 -21.99
C ASP A 322 -21.63 -27.38 -21.24
N PRO A 323 -20.85 -26.38 -21.72
CA PRO A 323 -19.67 -25.89 -21.03
C PRO A 323 -20.08 -25.02 -19.84
N SER A 324 -20.55 -25.66 -18.77
CA SER A 324 -20.71 -25.00 -17.48
C SER A 324 -19.32 -24.82 -16.88
N THR A 325 -18.86 -23.58 -16.88
CA THR A 325 -17.75 -23.07 -16.09
C THR A 325 -17.86 -23.64 -14.69
N GLY A 326 -16.98 -24.59 -14.37
CA GLY A 326 -16.91 -25.31 -13.09
C GLY A 326 -16.59 -24.35 -11.96
N SER A 327 -17.60 -23.61 -11.54
CA SER A 327 -17.58 -22.74 -10.39
C SER A 327 -17.59 -23.66 -9.19
N LEU A 328 -16.47 -23.69 -8.46
CA LEU A 328 -16.44 -24.27 -7.12
C LEU A 328 -17.65 -23.74 -6.34
N PRO A 329 -18.29 -24.55 -5.47
CA PRO A 329 -19.19 -24.01 -4.49
C PRO A 329 -18.34 -23.27 -3.47
N LEU A 330 -17.88 -22.07 -3.85
CA LEU A 330 -17.44 -21.06 -2.92
C LEU A 330 -18.67 -20.79 -2.06
N VAL A 331 -18.71 -21.44 -0.89
CA VAL A 331 -19.49 -20.94 0.22
C VAL A 331 -19.08 -19.48 0.30
N SER A 332 -20.01 -18.58 -0.04
CA SER A 332 -19.87 -17.15 0.16
C SER A 332 -19.80 -16.94 1.66
N ILE A 333 -18.63 -17.17 2.23
CA ILE A 333 -18.32 -16.82 3.61
C ILE A 333 -18.12 -15.31 3.52
N SER A 334 -19.24 -14.60 3.62
CA SER A 334 -19.29 -13.15 3.71
C SER A 334 -18.22 -12.73 4.71
N ALA A 335 -17.26 -11.96 4.18
CA ALA A 335 -16.17 -11.38 4.94
C ALA A 335 -16.73 -10.70 6.19
N SER A 336 -16.17 -11.09 7.33
CA SER A 336 -16.44 -10.55 8.66
C SER A 336 -17.90 -10.68 9.14
N ALA A 337 -18.05 -11.06 10.41
CA ALA A 337 -19.17 -10.53 11.19
C ALA A 337 -18.95 -9.01 11.20
N SER A 338 -19.48 -8.34 10.18
CA SER A 338 -19.40 -6.91 10.02
C SER A 338 -20.13 -6.35 11.22
N LEU A 339 -19.37 -5.61 12.03
CA LEU A 339 -19.87 -4.68 13.03
C LEU A 339 -21.20 -4.09 12.53
N THR A 340 -22.30 -4.45 13.20
CA THR A 340 -23.66 -4.17 12.76
C THR A 340 -23.82 -2.68 12.49
N ALA A 341 -24.04 -2.32 11.21
CA ALA A 341 -24.35 -0.94 10.80
C ALA A 341 -25.48 -0.31 11.65
N GLY A 342 -26.37 -1.15 12.20
CA GLY A 342 -27.41 -0.76 13.15
C GLY A 342 -26.91 -0.17 14.48
N ASP A 343 -25.79 -0.64 15.04
CA ASP A 343 -25.23 -0.06 16.27
C ASP A 343 -24.51 1.26 15.98
N MET A 344 -23.85 1.36 14.83
CA MET A 344 -23.23 2.61 14.37
C MET A 344 -24.28 3.69 14.09
N THR A 345 -25.46 3.30 13.59
CA THR A 345 -26.56 4.24 13.36
C THR A 345 -27.07 4.88 14.67
N LYS A 346 -26.97 4.18 15.82
CA LYS A 346 -27.32 4.75 17.14
C LYS A 346 -26.32 5.82 17.56
N TYR A 347 -25.03 5.55 17.38
CA TYR A 347 -23.95 6.50 17.69
C TYR A 347 -24.00 7.74 16.80
N LEU A 348 -24.22 7.56 15.49
CA LEU A 348 -24.39 8.67 14.54
C LEU A 348 -25.60 9.54 14.92
N LYS A 349 -26.71 8.92 15.33
CA LYS A 349 -27.88 9.67 15.82
C LYS A 349 -27.58 10.43 17.11
N LYS A 350 -26.79 9.88 18.04
CA LYS A 350 -26.37 10.58 19.26
C LYS A 350 -25.45 11.75 18.97
N ILE A 351 -24.47 11.62 18.06
CA ILE A 351 -23.56 12.74 17.69
C ILE A 351 -24.29 13.82 16.86
N SER A 352 -25.22 13.44 16.00
CA SER A 352 -26.02 14.41 15.22
C SER A 352 -27.07 15.16 16.06
N ARG A 353 -27.52 14.55 17.16
CA ARG A 353 -28.51 15.12 18.10
C ARG A 353 -27.89 15.66 19.40
N GLY A 354 -26.60 15.48 19.61
CA GLY A 354 -25.92 15.83 20.85
C GLY A 354 -25.92 17.34 21.05
N GLU A 355 -26.87 17.84 21.85
CA GLU A 355 -26.90 19.23 22.31
C GLU A 355 -25.92 19.47 23.47
N ALA A 356 -25.51 18.40 24.18
CA ALA A 356 -24.54 18.42 25.28
C ALA A 356 -23.16 17.89 24.85
N ILE A 357 -22.10 18.54 25.33
CA ILE A 357 -20.70 18.21 25.02
C ILE A 357 -20.33 16.83 25.58
N GLU A 358 -20.89 16.47 26.75
CA GLU A 358 -20.66 15.21 27.44
C GLU A 358 -21.13 14.00 26.62
N ASP A 359 -22.28 14.11 25.96
CA ASP A 359 -22.84 13.04 25.13
C ASP A 359 -21.96 12.77 23.90
N VAL A 360 -21.41 13.83 23.31
CA VAL A 360 -20.48 13.71 22.17
C VAL A 360 -19.18 13.06 22.61
N LEU A 361 -18.63 13.45 23.77
CA LEU A 361 -17.40 12.87 24.32
C LEU A 361 -17.55 11.40 24.70
N GLU A 362 -18.70 11.00 25.27
CA GLU A 362 -19.01 9.59 25.57
C GLU A 362 -18.95 8.75 24.29
N VAL A 363 -19.61 9.20 23.22
CA VAL A 363 -19.61 8.47 21.95
C VAL A 363 -18.21 8.43 21.33
N LEU A 364 -17.46 9.53 21.35
CA LEU A 364 -16.09 9.54 20.82
C LEU A 364 -15.15 8.61 21.61
N SER A 365 -15.33 8.51 22.93
CA SER A 365 -14.58 7.58 23.79
C SER A 365 -14.90 6.11 23.45
N GLU A 366 -16.17 5.78 23.26
CA GLU A 366 -16.58 4.44 22.82
C GLU A 366 -16.03 4.10 21.43
N VAL A 367 -16.03 5.06 20.51
CA VAL A 367 -15.43 4.90 19.17
C VAL A 367 -13.91 4.74 19.26
N ASP A 368 -13.23 5.47 20.15
CA ASP A 368 -11.79 5.31 20.39
C ASP A 368 -11.46 3.90 20.87
N GLU A 369 -12.14 3.39 21.89
CA GLU A 369 -11.92 2.04 22.41
C GLU A 369 -12.18 0.96 21.35
N LYS A 370 -13.26 1.11 20.58
CA LYS A 370 -13.64 0.15 19.54
C LYS A 370 -12.68 0.17 18.36
N SER A 371 -12.19 1.35 17.99
CA SER A 371 -11.26 1.50 16.86
C SER A 371 -9.86 0.94 17.12
N ARG A 372 -9.46 0.73 18.39
CA ARG A 372 -8.20 0.04 18.71
C ARG A 372 -8.14 -1.40 18.18
N ARG A 373 -9.30 -2.07 18.09
CA ARG A 373 -9.39 -3.44 17.55
C ARG A 373 -9.78 -3.46 16.08
N SER A 374 -10.67 -2.55 15.68
CA SER A 374 -11.20 -2.45 14.32
C SER A 374 -11.20 -1.00 13.83
N PRO A 375 -10.09 -0.51 13.25
CA PRO A 375 -9.96 0.90 12.83
C PRO A 375 -10.93 1.29 11.71
N GLU A 376 -11.45 0.32 10.96
CA GLU A 376 -12.48 0.51 9.91
C GLU A 376 -13.76 1.17 10.45
N VAL A 377 -14.05 1.05 11.75
CA VAL A 377 -15.21 1.69 12.39
C VAL A 377 -15.17 3.23 12.27
N ILE A 378 -13.98 3.82 12.18
CA ILE A 378 -13.84 5.28 12.13
C ILE A 378 -14.41 5.84 10.82
N GLN A 379 -14.38 5.07 9.73
CA GLN A 379 -14.85 5.52 8.40
C GLN A 379 -16.34 5.90 8.40
N TYR A 380 -17.15 5.36 9.32
CA TYR A 380 -18.56 5.73 9.45
C TYR A 380 -18.79 7.13 10.02
N PHE A 381 -17.77 7.71 10.68
CA PHE A 381 -17.87 8.99 11.42
C PHE A 381 -17.11 10.14 10.74
N ILE A 382 -16.68 10.00 9.48
CA ILE A 382 -15.84 10.99 8.78
C ILE A 382 -16.43 12.40 8.86
N ASN A 383 -17.71 12.56 8.50
CA ASN A 383 -18.39 13.87 8.51
C ASN A 383 -18.42 14.50 9.92
N ASP A 384 -18.66 13.68 10.94
CA ASP A 384 -18.70 14.14 12.33
C ASP A 384 -17.32 14.55 12.83
N LEU A 385 -16.29 13.76 12.50
CA LEU A 385 -14.90 14.07 12.83
C LEU A 385 -14.45 15.37 12.15
N GLN A 386 -14.76 15.55 10.87
CA GLN A 386 -14.44 16.79 10.15
C GLN A 386 -15.05 18.02 10.82
N ARG A 387 -16.30 17.93 11.27
CA ARG A 387 -16.96 18.99 12.05
C ARG A 387 -16.25 19.24 13.38
N LEU A 388 -15.97 18.16 14.13
CA LEU A 388 -15.40 18.24 15.49
C LEU A 388 -13.93 18.69 15.52
N MET A 389 -13.17 18.53 14.43
CA MET A 389 -11.81 19.07 14.31
C MET A 389 -11.77 20.60 14.42
N SER A 390 -12.87 21.29 14.09
CA SER A 390 -13.01 22.73 14.23
C SER A 390 -13.73 23.17 15.53
N SER A 391 -13.99 22.22 16.44
CA SER A 391 -14.69 22.49 17.69
C SER A 391 -13.90 23.43 18.61
N PRO A 392 -14.57 24.37 19.31
CA PRO A 392 -13.92 25.17 20.35
C PRO A 392 -13.45 24.30 21.53
N GLU A 393 -14.15 23.19 21.79
CA GLU A 393 -13.85 22.29 22.91
C GLU A 393 -12.57 21.48 22.67
N GLU A 394 -11.59 21.64 23.56
CA GLU A 394 -10.28 21.01 23.43
C GLU A 394 -10.34 19.48 23.40
N LEU A 395 -11.13 18.86 24.30
CA LEU A 395 -11.23 17.40 24.39
C LEU A 395 -11.84 16.79 23.13
N CYS A 396 -12.96 17.37 22.65
CA CYS A 396 -13.61 16.92 21.42
C CYS A 396 -12.67 17.07 20.22
N ARG A 397 -11.98 18.20 20.13
CA ARG A 397 -11.03 18.49 19.05
C ARG A 397 -9.86 17.52 19.07
N ASN A 398 -9.22 17.33 20.23
CA ASN A 398 -8.09 16.39 20.38
C ASN A 398 -8.50 14.95 20.02
N MET A 399 -9.68 14.51 20.45
CA MET A 399 -10.20 13.18 20.12
C MET A 399 -10.51 13.07 18.61
N ALA A 400 -11.09 14.10 18.02
CA ALA A 400 -11.38 14.15 16.59
C ALA A 400 -10.10 14.06 15.74
N PHE A 401 -9.06 14.84 16.07
CA PHE A 401 -7.75 14.74 15.43
C PHE A 401 -7.12 13.35 15.62
N SER A 402 -7.16 12.78 16.83
CA SER A 402 -6.57 11.46 17.11
C SER A 402 -7.26 10.34 16.32
N LEU A 403 -8.59 10.34 16.25
CA LEU A 403 -9.36 9.37 15.46
C LEU A 403 -9.15 9.57 13.96
N THR A 404 -9.10 10.82 13.50
CA THR A 404 -8.83 11.15 12.10
C THR A 404 -7.45 10.64 11.67
N LEU A 405 -6.42 10.95 12.44
CA LEU A 405 -5.06 10.45 12.17
C LEU A 405 -5.02 8.93 12.19
N ARG A 406 -5.62 8.25 13.18
CA ARG A 406 -5.70 6.78 13.21
C ARG A 406 -6.39 6.21 11.96
N CYS A 407 -7.44 6.86 11.46
CA CYS A 407 -8.12 6.46 10.24
C CYS A 407 -7.19 6.56 9.02
N ILE A 408 -6.48 7.68 8.89
CA ILE A 408 -5.57 7.92 7.76
C ILE A 408 -4.31 7.03 7.85
N GLN A 409 -3.76 6.80 9.05
CA GLN A 409 -2.67 5.85 9.28
C GLN A 409 -3.05 4.41 8.85
N ASN A 410 -4.31 4.03 9.06
CA ASN A 410 -4.79 2.72 8.62
C ASN A 410 -5.10 2.67 7.12
N ASN A 411 -5.61 3.76 6.55
CA ASN A 411 -5.88 3.89 5.12
C ASN A 411 -5.43 5.27 4.58
N PRO A 412 -4.17 5.39 4.11
CA PRO A 412 -3.61 6.66 3.64
C PRO A 412 -4.37 7.31 2.48
N CYS A 413 -5.20 6.56 1.72
CA CYS A 413 -6.07 7.13 0.69
C CYS A 413 -7.02 8.21 1.21
N MET A 414 -7.38 8.15 2.49
CA MET A 414 -8.34 9.08 3.09
C MET A 414 -7.72 10.44 3.42
N ALA A 415 -6.39 10.59 3.34
CA ALA A 415 -5.70 11.84 3.69
C ALA A 415 -6.28 13.04 2.92
N THR A 416 -6.52 12.89 1.61
CA THR A 416 -7.04 13.94 0.74
C THR A 416 -8.48 14.35 1.08
N GLU A 417 -9.28 13.46 1.66
CA GLU A 417 -10.67 13.74 2.07
C GLU A 417 -10.71 14.72 3.25
N PHE A 418 -9.73 14.64 4.16
CA PHE A 418 -9.61 15.54 5.31
C PHE A 418 -8.86 16.84 5.01
N LEU A 419 -8.25 16.97 3.83
CA LEU A 419 -7.41 18.12 3.46
C LEU A 419 -8.14 19.47 3.56
N PRO A 420 -9.38 19.62 3.04
CA PRO A 420 -10.10 20.90 3.15
C PRO A 420 -10.33 21.31 4.61
N THR A 421 -10.71 20.34 5.46
CA THR A 421 -10.94 20.57 6.89
C THR A 421 -9.65 20.91 7.61
N PHE A 422 -8.55 20.21 7.33
CA PHE A 422 -7.26 20.51 7.93
C PHE A 422 -6.77 21.92 7.56
N MET A 423 -6.92 22.30 6.29
CA MET A 423 -6.60 23.65 5.80
C MET A 423 -7.47 24.73 6.45
N TYR A 424 -8.75 24.43 6.70
CA TYR A 424 -9.65 25.30 7.45
C TYR A 424 -9.19 25.47 8.91
N CYS A 425 -8.82 24.38 9.60
CA CYS A 425 -8.31 24.44 10.97
C CYS A 425 -7.03 25.29 11.08
N LEU A 426 -6.08 25.14 10.15
CA LEU A 426 -4.86 25.97 10.07
C LEU A 426 -5.17 27.44 9.81
N GLY A 427 -6.23 27.74 9.07
CA GLY A 427 -6.65 29.10 8.74
C GLY A 427 -7.73 29.69 9.67
N SER A 428 -8.08 28.99 10.76
CA SER A 428 -9.20 29.39 11.59
C SER A 428 -8.87 30.62 12.45
N GLY A 429 -9.90 31.40 12.80
CA GLY A 429 -9.74 32.53 13.74
C GLY A 429 -9.59 32.10 15.20
N ASN A 430 -9.77 30.81 15.51
CA ASN A 430 -9.62 30.28 16.86
C ASN A 430 -8.18 29.76 17.04
N PHE A 431 -7.42 30.43 17.91
CA PHE A 431 -6.03 30.10 18.19
C PHE A 431 -5.84 28.63 18.64
N ASP A 432 -6.74 28.10 19.46
CA ASP A 432 -6.61 26.74 20.01
C ASP A 432 -6.79 25.67 18.92
N VAL A 433 -7.62 25.96 17.90
CA VAL A 433 -7.83 25.10 16.73
C VAL A 433 -6.59 25.12 15.84
N VAL A 434 -6.01 26.30 15.61
CA VAL A 434 -4.76 26.44 14.86
C VAL A 434 -3.62 25.70 15.55
N GLN A 435 -3.47 25.85 16.88
CA GLN A 435 -2.40 25.21 17.64
C GLN A 435 -2.51 23.68 17.60
N THR A 436 -3.72 23.13 17.73
CA THR A 436 -3.95 21.68 17.60
C THR A 436 -3.70 21.17 16.19
N ALA A 437 -4.06 21.92 15.15
CA ALA A 437 -3.72 21.56 13.77
C ALA A 437 -2.20 21.58 13.52
N LEU A 438 -1.49 22.61 14.00
CA LEU A 438 -0.04 22.72 13.89
C LEU A 438 0.70 21.58 14.62
N ARG A 439 0.22 21.16 15.80
CA ARG A 439 0.81 20.04 16.55
C ARG A 439 0.71 18.71 15.79
N ASN A 440 -0.38 18.50 15.05
CA ASN A 440 -0.63 17.30 14.26
C ASN A 440 -0.09 17.40 12.81
N LEU A 441 0.50 18.54 12.44
CA LEU A 441 0.98 18.80 11.09
C LEU A 441 2.07 17.82 10.63
N PRO A 442 3.11 17.49 11.43
CA PRO A 442 4.19 16.62 10.94
C PRO A 442 3.69 15.25 10.48
N GLU A 443 2.78 14.65 11.25
CA GLU A 443 2.20 13.35 10.95
C GLU A 443 1.25 13.42 9.74
N TYR A 444 0.41 14.45 9.68
CA TYR A 444 -0.53 14.63 8.57
C TYR A 444 0.19 14.91 7.24
N VAL A 445 1.28 15.67 7.26
CA VAL A 445 2.11 15.96 6.08
C VAL A 445 2.78 14.69 5.54
N LEU A 446 3.23 13.78 6.41
CA LEU A 446 3.76 12.47 5.99
C LEU A 446 2.68 11.62 5.30
N LEU A 447 1.43 11.73 5.73
CA LEU A 447 0.30 10.98 5.17
C LEU A 447 -0.25 11.60 3.87
N CYS A 448 -0.12 12.91 3.71
CA CYS A 448 -0.61 13.69 2.57
C CYS A 448 0.54 14.36 1.80
N GLN A 449 1.55 13.57 1.41
CA GLN A 449 2.77 14.07 0.77
C GLN A 449 2.49 14.85 -0.53
N GLU A 450 1.51 14.42 -1.31
CA GLU A 450 1.08 15.10 -2.54
C GLU A 450 0.68 16.57 -2.35
N HIS A 451 0.29 16.97 -1.13
CA HIS A 451 -0.13 18.32 -0.79
C HIS A 451 0.73 18.95 0.33
N ALA A 452 1.89 18.35 0.62
CA ALA A 452 2.81 18.81 1.66
C ALA A 452 3.27 20.25 1.43
N ASP A 453 3.51 20.65 0.18
CA ASP A 453 3.95 22.00 -0.14
C ASP A 453 2.91 23.07 0.21
N ILE A 454 1.64 22.84 -0.11
CA ILE A 454 0.53 23.73 0.23
C ILE A 454 0.32 23.77 1.74
N LEU A 455 0.38 22.61 2.42
CA LEU A 455 0.24 22.50 3.88
C LEU A 455 1.34 23.27 4.63
N LEU A 456 2.60 23.05 4.25
CA LEU A 456 3.75 23.72 4.85
C LEU A 456 3.77 25.22 4.53
N HIS A 457 3.40 25.60 3.30
CA HIS A 457 3.26 27.01 2.95
C HIS A 457 2.18 27.69 3.80
N LYS A 458 1.02 27.04 3.99
CA LYS A 458 -0.05 27.56 4.86
C LYS A 458 0.41 27.70 6.30
N ALA A 459 1.08 26.68 6.86
CA ALA A 459 1.62 26.73 8.22
C ALA A 459 2.63 27.88 8.40
N PHE A 460 3.49 28.11 7.40
CA PHE A 460 4.42 29.22 7.39
C PHE A 460 3.72 30.58 7.38
N LEU A 461 2.69 30.77 6.53
CA LEU A 461 1.91 32.00 6.51
C LEU A 461 1.20 32.26 7.84
N VAL A 462 0.65 31.21 8.47
CA VAL A 462 0.01 31.28 9.79
C VAL A 462 1.03 31.69 10.86
N GLY A 463 2.26 31.19 10.79
CA GLY A 463 3.33 31.62 11.68
C GLY A 463 3.65 33.10 11.56
N ILE A 464 3.80 33.59 10.32
CA ILE A 464 4.11 35.01 10.04
C ILE A 464 2.98 35.93 10.50
N TYR A 465 1.75 35.67 10.05
CA TYR A 465 0.63 36.59 10.26
C TYR A 465 -0.05 36.40 11.61
N GLY A 466 0.00 35.18 12.17
CA GLY A 466 -0.58 34.85 13.47
C GLY A 466 0.36 35.06 14.66
N GLN A 467 1.61 35.47 14.42
CA GLN A 467 2.66 35.61 15.45
C GLN A 467 2.87 34.33 16.29
N ILE A 468 2.77 33.17 15.62
CA ILE A 468 2.97 31.86 16.24
C ILE A 468 4.31 31.31 15.80
N ASP A 469 5.12 30.79 16.74
CA ASP A 469 6.32 30.07 16.38
C ASP A 469 5.96 28.68 15.82
N THR A 470 5.97 28.58 14.49
CA THR A 470 5.71 27.36 13.72
C THR A 470 6.99 26.63 13.32
N SER A 471 8.17 27.18 13.66
CA SER A 471 9.47 26.72 13.17
C SER A 471 9.76 25.27 13.53
N SER A 472 9.44 24.87 14.76
CA SER A 472 9.63 23.50 15.26
C SER A 472 8.79 22.50 14.48
N MET A 473 7.50 22.77 14.29
CA MET A 473 6.56 21.89 13.59
C MET A 473 6.89 21.76 12.11
N ILE A 474 7.27 22.86 11.44
CA ILE A 474 7.72 22.84 10.05
C ILE A 474 9.03 22.05 9.92
N SER A 475 9.99 22.29 10.83
CA SER A 475 11.27 21.56 10.83
C SER A 475 11.08 20.07 11.06
N GLU A 476 10.17 19.68 11.94
CA GLU A 476 9.81 18.28 12.18
C GLU A 476 9.12 17.66 10.96
N SER A 477 8.15 18.35 10.37
CA SER A 477 7.49 17.92 9.13
C SER A 477 8.50 17.68 8.01
N MET A 478 9.45 18.61 7.83
CA MET A 478 10.52 18.48 6.84
C MET A 478 11.46 17.32 7.18
N LYS A 479 11.79 17.09 8.45
CA LYS A 479 12.61 15.94 8.86
C LYS A 479 11.92 14.62 8.54
N VAL A 480 10.63 14.50 8.81
CA VAL A 480 9.85 13.29 8.56
C VAL A 480 9.73 13.03 7.05
N LEU A 481 9.48 14.06 6.24
CA LEU A 481 9.56 13.97 4.77
C LEU A 481 10.98 13.60 4.30
N HIS A 482 12.02 14.11 4.96
CA HIS A 482 13.41 13.81 4.64
C HIS A 482 13.95 12.53 5.30
N MET A 483 13.21 11.80 6.14
CA MET A 483 13.59 10.43 6.51
C MET A 483 13.60 9.53 5.26
N GLU A 484 12.81 9.88 4.25
CA GLU A 484 12.93 9.33 2.91
C GLU A 484 14.24 9.72 2.22
N ALA A 485 14.85 10.86 2.54
CA ALA A 485 15.99 11.42 1.82
C ALA A 485 17.36 11.18 2.51
N THR A 486 17.47 11.24 3.83
CA THR A 486 18.77 11.34 4.52
C THR A 486 18.91 10.39 5.70
N THR A 487 19.67 9.30 5.49
CA THR A 487 20.78 8.74 6.29
C THR A 487 21.40 7.61 5.48
#